data_AF-A0A7K8NU51-F1
#
_entry.id   AF-A0A7K8NU51-F1
#
_cell.length_a   1.000
_cell.length_b   1.000
_cell.length_c   1.000
_cell.angle_alpha   90.00
_cell.angle_beta   90.00
_cell.angle_gamma   90.00
#
_symmetry.space_group_name_H-M   'P 1'
#
loop_
_entity.id
_entity.type
_entity.pdbx_description
1 polymer ?
#
loop_
_entity_poly.entity_id
_entity_poly.type
_entity_poly.pdbx_seq_one_letter_code
_entity_poly.pdbx_strand_id
1 'polypeptide(L)'
;QLPLGRPPGCGSPLLREPRALFALPSARGPLPAPRWPVECEVVEEAIKHIEWVPPQPEPFYQPMGHEQAPASSEEHGTVVYHISPAIGDSCFTRARVGGAQGPLSSPAATLAGPHDTTLLFESRFESGNLQKAVKVGAHEYVLTLRPDLYTSKHTQWFYFRVQNTRKDPVYRFTITNLAKPKSLYGEGMKPLLYSQRDAQGHGIGWHRAGDDIRYYRGGSEEGRAAYCLTWTVRFPHDGDTCYFAHSYPYTYSDLQRYLQEVVGDPVRSQYCKVRALCRSLAGNTVYLLTISSPAGAAAKRMVVLSARVHPGESGGSWVMRGFLDFILSDAPEAQLLRQLFIFKVVPMLNPDGVVVGNSRCSLAGRDLNRAYRTVLKDSFPCVWHTRAMVERVLAEREILLYCDFHGHSRKNNAFMYGCSGSGASAMTRLHERIFPLMLSKNAPDKFSFRSCKFKVQKSKEGTGRIVMWRMGISNSYTMETAFGGSTLGERHSHFSVEDLKSLGHHICDTLLDFCNPDAAKVGLC
;
A
#
# COMPACT_ATOMS: atom_id res chain seq x y z
N GLN A 1 6.14 -48.55 58.07
CA GLN A 1 7.44 -48.91 57.48
C GLN A 1 7.77 -47.89 56.40
N LEU A 2 8.81 -47.09 56.61
CA LEU A 2 9.38 -46.18 55.62
C LEU A 2 10.14 -46.99 54.55
N PRO A 3 10.22 -46.47 53.31
CA PRO A 3 11.51 -46.31 52.65
C PRO A 3 11.63 -44.88 52.07
N LEU A 4 12.63 -44.11 52.52
CA LEU A 4 13.98 -43.94 51.95
C LEU A 4 14.05 -42.87 50.83
N GLY A 5 14.86 -41.85 51.12
CA GLY A 5 14.93 -40.57 50.43
C GLY A 5 15.64 -40.59 49.06
N ARG A 6 15.34 -39.55 48.28
CA ARG A 6 16.09 -39.13 47.10
C ARG A 6 17.18 -38.11 47.47
N PRO A 7 18.34 -38.13 46.79
CA PRO A 7 19.46 -37.22 47.07
C PRO A 7 19.20 -35.80 46.51
N PRO A 8 19.81 -34.75 47.07
CA PRO A 8 19.72 -33.39 46.55
C PRO A 8 20.76 -33.21 45.45
N GLY A 9 20.31 -33.09 44.20
CA GLY A 9 21.25 -32.95 43.08
C GLY A 9 20.58 -33.08 41.72
N CYS A 10 19.52 -32.34 41.47
CA CYS A 10 19.08 -32.09 40.11
C CYS A 10 18.63 -30.64 40.04
N GLY A 11 19.47 -29.79 39.46
CA GLY A 11 19.12 -28.41 39.17
C GLY A 11 17.76 -28.36 38.49
N SER A 12 16.90 -27.47 38.98
CA SER A 12 15.69 -27.06 38.29
C SER A 12 16.04 -26.81 36.83
N PRO A 13 15.32 -27.36 35.84
CA PRO A 13 15.49 -26.93 34.48
C PRO A 13 15.14 -25.44 34.46
N LEU A 14 16.17 -24.59 34.31
CA LEU A 14 16.01 -23.19 33.99
C LEU A 14 15.03 -23.17 32.81
N LEU A 15 13.85 -22.62 33.05
CA LEU A 15 12.86 -22.33 32.02
C LEU A 15 13.61 -21.56 30.93
N ARG A 16 13.94 -22.25 29.83
CA ARG A 16 14.44 -21.59 28.63
C ARG A 16 13.42 -20.52 28.28
N GLU A 17 13.89 -19.28 28.10
CA GLU A 17 13.06 -18.20 27.57
C GLU A 17 12.26 -18.72 26.36
N PRO A 18 10.98 -18.34 26.23
CA PRO A 18 10.17 -18.78 25.12
C PRO A 18 10.89 -18.42 23.81
N ARG A 19 11.29 -19.43 23.03
CA ARG A 19 11.84 -19.22 21.68
C ARG A 19 10.89 -18.27 20.94
N ALA A 20 11.42 -17.10 20.58
CA ALA A 20 10.73 -15.93 20.05
C ALA A 20 9.42 -16.27 19.30
N LEU A 21 8.28 -16.14 19.99
CA LEU A 21 6.94 -16.29 19.41
C LEU A 21 6.66 -15.24 18.31
N PHE A 22 7.51 -14.20 18.21
CA PHE A 22 7.48 -13.21 17.16
C PHE A 22 8.90 -12.86 16.71
N ALA A 23 9.31 -13.28 15.51
CA ALA A 23 10.47 -12.70 14.84
C ALA A 23 10.19 -11.21 14.56
N LEU A 24 10.76 -10.34 15.40
CA LEU A 24 10.82 -8.89 15.19
C LEU A 24 12.06 -8.55 14.36
N PRO A 25 12.09 -7.41 13.65
CA PRO A 25 13.30 -6.95 12.99
C PRO A 25 14.41 -6.81 14.04
N SER A 26 15.52 -7.52 13.84
CA SER A 26 16.71 -7.39 14.69
C SER A 26 17.54 -6.22 14.17
N ALA A 27 18.00 -5.34 15.06
CA ALA A 27 18.89 -4.23 14.72
C ALA A 27 20.14 -4.68 13.93
N ARG A 28 20.61 -5.91 14.14
CA ARG A 28 21.86 -6.44 13.55
C ARG A 28 21.68 -7.74 12.76
N GLY A 29 20.44 -8.20 12.56
CA GLY A 29 20.14 -9.47 11.86
C GLY A 29 19.65 -9.27 10.43
N PRO A 30 19.60 -10.34 9.60
CA PRO A 30 18.96 -10.27 8.30
C PRO A 30 17.46 -9.98 8.43
N LEU A 31 16.90 -9.29 7.44
CA LEU A 31 15.45 -9.07 7.37
C LEU A 31 14.72 -10.41 7.31
N PRO A 32 13.62 -10.60 8.08
CA PRO A 32 12.81 -11.80 7.94
C PRO A 32 12.23 -11.89 6.53
N ALA A 33 12.57 -12.93 5.79
CA ALA A 33 12.10 -13.11 4.43
C ALA A 33 10.55 -13.21 4.38
N PRO A 34 9.90 -12.55 3.40
CA PRO A 34 8.46 -12.64 3.25
C PRO A 34 7.99 -14.08 3.00
N ARG A 35 6.82 -14.42 3.56
CA ARG A 35 6.14 -15.69 3.33
C ARG A 35 5.11 -15.54 2.22
N TRP A 36 5.08 -16.52 1.35
CA TRP A 36 4.25 -16.61 0.15
C TRP A 36 3.39 -17.86 0.21
N PRO A 37 2.20 -17.88 -0.43
CA PRO A 37 1.53 -19.14 -0.72
C PRO A 37 2.47 -20.16 -1.37
N VAL A 38 2.33 -21.43 -1.00
CA VAL A 38 3.25 -22.49 -1.44
C VAL A 38 3.22 -22.77 -2.94
N GLU A 39 2.18 -22.30 -3.62
CA GLU A 39 1.95 -22.40 -5.05
C GLU A 39 2.45 -21.16 -5.82
N CYS A 40 2.80 -20.06 -5.13
CA CYS A 40 3.37 -18.89 -5.78
C CYS A 40 4.84 -19.12 -6.08
N GLU A 41 5.21 -19.13 -7.36
CA GLU A 41 6.61 -19.06 -7.77
C GLU A 41 7.19 -17.67 -7.51
N VAL A 42 8.44 -17.61 -7.06
CA VAL A 42 9.15 -16.38 -6.73
C VAL A 42 10.58 -16.47 -7.27
N VAL A 43 11.03 -15.46 -8.00
CA VAL A 43 12.43 -15.35 -8.42
C VAL A 43 13.33 -15.07 -7.22
N GLU A 44 14.57 -15.55 -7.27
CA GLU A 44 15.54 -15.33 -6.19
C GLU A 44 16.07 -13.87 -6.15
N GLU A 45 15.94 -13.15 -7.27
CA GLU A 45 16.42 -11.78 -7.41
C GLU A 45 15.68 -10.83 -6.46
N ALA A 46 16.44 -10.15 -5.59
CA ALA A 46 15.92 -9.08 -4.75
C ALA A 46 15.82 -7.78 -5.55
N ILE A 47 14.61 -7.41 -5.96
CA ILE A 47 14.36 -6.17 -6.68
C ILE A 47 14.35 -4.99 -5.72
N LYS A 48 15.17 -3.98 -6.02
CA LYS A 48 15.25 -2.72 -5.27
C LYS A 48 15.26 -1.56 -6.24
N HIS A 49 14.56 -0.50 -5.86
CA HIS A 49 14.53 0.75 -6.60
C HIS A 49 15.09 1.86 -5.72
N ILE A 50 15.82 2.80 -6.33
CA ILE A 50 16.21 4.02 -5.65
C ILE A 50 14.99 4.93 -5.46
N GLU A 51 14.95 5.66 -4.35
CA GLU A 51 14.05 6.80 -4.22
C GLU A 51 14.57 7.95 -5.07
N TRP A 52 13.66 8.65 -5.75
CA TRP A 52 13.98 9.80 -6.58
C TRP A 52 12.78 10.74 -6.58
N VAL A 53 13.07 12.04 -6.53
CA VAL A 53 12.07 13.10 -6.61
C VAL A 53 12.32 13.84 -7.93
N PRO A 54 11.31 13.91 -8.82
CA PRO A 54 11.42 14.69 -10.05
C PRO A 54 11.83 16.15 -9.73
N PRO A 55 12.77 16.75 -10.48
CA PRO A 55 13.20 18.13 -10.24
C PRO A 55 12.08 19.14 -10.49
N GLN A 56 11.07 18.76 -11.27
CA GLN A 56 9.87 19.55 -11.55
C GLN A 56 8.62 18.67 -11.42
N PRO A 57 7.47 19.21 -10.99
CA PRO A 57 6.23 18.45 -10.90
C PRO A 57 5.85 17.83 -12.25
N GLU A 58 5.62 16.52 -12.28
CA GLU A 58 5.33 15.80 -13.52
C GLU A 58 3.89 16.08 -13.99
N PRO A 59 3.68 16.65 -15.19
CA PRO A 59 2.36 17.04 -15.65
C PRO A 59 1.47 15.82 -15.93
N PHE A 60 0.15 16.02 -15.84
CA PHE A 60 -0.80 15.06 -16.37
C PHE A 60 -0.65 14.89 -17.88
N TYR A 61 -0.95 13.70 -18.39
CA TYR A 61 -1.19 13.49 -19.81
C TYR A 61 -2.37 14.35 -20.25
N GLN A 62 -2.25 15.01 -21.40
CA GLN A 62 -3.32 15.79 -22.00
C GLN A 62 -3.92 14.97 -23.14
N PRO A 63 -5.13 14.40 -22.98
CA PRO A 63 -5.78 13.67 -24.05
C PRO A 63 -6.06 14.61 -25.22
N MET A 64 -5.66 14.20 -26.42
CA MET A 64 -5.94 14.89 -27.69
C MET A 64 -7.30 14.49 -28.28
N GLY A 65 -7.94 13.44 -27.75
CA GLY A 65 -9.25 12.96 -28.20
C GLY A 65 -9.19 12.06 -29.45
N HIS A 66 -7.98 11.82 -29.97
CA HIS A 66 -7.71 10.97 -31.13
C HIS A 66 -7.06 9.64 -30.77
N GLU A 67 -6.87 9.35 -29.47
CA GLU A 67 -6.26 8.12 -28.99
C GLU A 67 -7.11 6.93 -29.44
N GLN A 68 -6.51 5.97 -30.14
CA GLN A 68 -7.26 4.83 -30.68
C GLN A 68 -7.20 3.61 -29.76
N ALA A 69 -8.31 2.89 -29.68
CA ALA A 69 -8.28 1.55 -29.12
C ALA A 69 -7.58 0.65 -30.14
N PRO A 70 -6.57 -0.15 -29.73
CA PRO A 70 -5.90 -1.07 -30.65
C PRO A 70 -6.90 -2.06 -31.25
N ALA A 71 -6.72 -2.37 -32.54
CA ALA A 71 -7.54 -3.33 -33.28
C ALA A 71 -7.16 -4.79 -32.98
N SER A 72 -5.92 -5.03 -32.53
CA SER A 72 -5.32 -6.35 -32.34
C SER A 72 -5.90 -7.08 -31.12
N SER A 73 -6.46 -8.29 -31.34
CA SER A 73 -6.90 -9.22 -30.29
C SER A 73 -5.80 -10.23 -29.94
N GLU A 74 -5.93 -10.92 -28.81
CA GLU A 74 -4.98 -11.97 -28.40
C GLU A 74 -5.00 -13.20 -29.33
N GLU A 75 -6.05 -13.38 -30.14
CA GLU A 75 -6.37 -14.63 -30.86
C GLU A 75 -5.27 -15.09 -31.86
N HIS A 76 -4.44 -14.17 -32.35
CA HIS A 76 -3.39 -14.45 -33.33
C HIS A 76 -1.97 -14.13 -32.83
N GLY A 77 -1.83 -13.84 -31.53
CA GLY A 77 -0.55 -13.45 -30.95
C GLY A 77 0.28 -14.60 -30.39
N THR A 78 1.57 -14.37 -30.18
CA THR A 78 2.48 -15.33 -29.53
C THR A 78 2.54 -15.06 -28.03
N VAL A 79 2.24 -16.06 -27.20
CA VAL A 79 2.41 -15.94 -25.74
C VAL A 79 3.90 -15.89 -25.41
N VAL A 80 4.35 -14.77 -24.85
CA VAL A 80 5.76 -14.54 -24.48
C VAL A 80 6.00 -14.52 -22.97
N TYR A 81 4.91 -14.47 -22.21
CA TYR A 81 4.91 -14.64 -20.77
C TYR A 81 3.58 -15.18 -20.28
N HIS A 82 3.62 -16.15 -19.37
CA HIS A 82 2.43 -16.68 -18.71
C HIS A 82 2.76 -17.31 -17.35
N ILE A 83 2.06 -16.90 -16.31
CA ILE A 83 2.05 -17.61 -15.02
C ILE A 83 0.72 -18.34 -14.87
N SER A 84 0.76 -19.57 -14.35
CA SER A 84 -0.43 -20.33 -13.97
C SER A 84 -0.83 -19.95 -12.55
N PRO A 85 -1.83 -19.08 -12.31
CA PRO A 85 -2.18 -18.67 -10.96
C PRO A 85 -2.88 -19.81 -10.19
N ALA A 86 -2.81 -19.74 -8.87
CA ALA A 86 -3.73 -20.45 -7.99
C ALA A 86 -5.18 -20.07 -8.38
N ILE A 87 -5.99 -21.08 -8.72
CA ILE A 87 -7.31 -20.94 -9.35
C ILE A 87 -8.26 -20.12 -8.43
N GLY A 88 -9.11 -19.26 -9.02
CA GLY A 88 -10.05 -18.39 -8.31
C GLY A 88 -11.10 -19.10 -7.43
N ASP A 89 -11.26 -20.41 -7.57
CA ASP A 89 -12.14 -21.26 -6.74
C ASP A 89 -11.38 -22.00 -5.62
N SER A 90 -10.06 -21.85 -5.56
CA SER A 90 -9.24 -22.40 -4.47
C SER A 90 -9.23 -21.48 -3.26
N CYS A 91 -9.02 -22.05 -2.07
CA CYS A 91 -8.81 -21.30 -0.83
C CYS A 91 -7.33 -21.32 -0.44
N PHE A 92 -6.89 -20.31 0.31
CA PHE A 92 -5.56 -20.31 0.90
C PHE A 92 -5.37 -21.52 1.82
N THR A 93 -4.29 -22.27 1.61
CA THR A 93 -3.99 -23.48 2.39
C THR A 93 -2.83 -23.27 3.35
N ARG A 94 -1.65 -22.88 2.84
CA ARG A 94 -0.43 -22.68 3.62
C ARG A 94 0.56 -21.78 2.89
N ALA A 95 1.53 -21.27 3.63
CA ALA A 95 2.58 -20.40 3.13
C ALA A 95 3.96 -20.77 3.68
N ARG A 96 5.01 -20.44 2.91
CA ARG A 96 6.42 -20.58 3.33
C ARG A 96 7.27 -19.46 2.74
N VAL A 97 8.49 -19.32 3.26
CA VAL A 97 9.49 -18.41 2.68
C VAL A 97 9.81 -18.87 1.25
N GLY A 98 9.81 -17.93 0.31
CA GLY A 98 10.15 -18.19 -1.11
C GLY A 98 9.04 -18.82 -1.96
N GLY A 99 7.89 -19.19 -1.39
CA GLY A 99 6.77 -19.70 -2.19
C GLY A 99 6.99 -21.12 -2.70
N ALA A 100 6.82 -21.40 -3.98
CA ALA A 100 6.97 -22.71 -4.60
C ALA A 100 8.40 -23.27 -4.46
N GLN A 101 8.52 -24.60 -4.49
CA GLN A 101 9.80 -25.31 -4.46
C GLN A 101 10.04 -25.93 -5.83
N GLY A 102 11.30 -25.99 -6.23
CA GLY A 102 11.70 -26.48 -7.54
C GLY A 102 12.01 -25.33 -8.50
N PRO A 103 12.46 -25.66 -9.72
CA PRO A 103 12.74 -24.66 -10.72
C PRO A 103 11.45 -23.91 -11.08
N LEU A 104 11.61 -22.63 -11.42
CA LEU A 104 10.54 -21.83 -11.98
C LEU A 104 9.96 -22.51 -13.22
N SER A 105 8.62 -22.65 -13.30
CA SER A 105 7.92 -23.15 -14.48
C SER A 105 8.16 -22.15 -15.61
N SER A 106 9.19 -22.39 -16.43
CA SER A 106 9.77 -21.42 -17.36
C SER A 106 8.72 -20.63 -18.17
N PRO A 107 8.56 -19.31 -17.92
CA PRO A 107 7.57 -18.53 -18.64
C PRO A 107 8.14 -17.33 -19.39
N ALA A 108 9.46 -17.08 -19.42
CA ALA A 108 10.03 -16.05 -20.29
C ALA A 108 10.25 -16.65 -21.68
N ALA A 109 9.80 -15.96 -22.74
CA ALA A 109 10.09 -16.33 -24.11
C ALA A 109 11.59 -16.61 -24.30
N THR A 110 11.92 -17.69 -25.01
CA THR A 110 13.31 -17.93 -25.43
C THR A 110 13.58 -17.11 -26.67
N LEU A 111 14.62 -16.26 -26.61
CA LEU A 111 15.01 -15.43 -27.74
C LEU A 111 15.62 -16.31 -28.84
N ALA A 112 15.18 -16.11 -30.09
CA ALA A 112 15.71 -16.86 -31.25
C ALA A 112 17.14 -16.43 -31.65
N GLY A 113 17.66 -15.35 -31.05
CA GLY A 113 19.02 -14.84 -31.27
C GLY A 113 19.13 -13.35 -30.91
N PRO A 114 20.30 -12.72 -31.15
CA PRO A 114 20.54 -11.31 -30.79
C PRO A 114 19.62 -10.29 -31.47
N HIS A 115 19.09 -10.65 -32.65
CA HIS A 115 18.18 -9.82 -33.44
C HIS A 115 16.71 -9.96 -33.01
N ASP A 116 16.39 -10.88 -32.09
CA ASP A 116 15.05 -11.00 -31.56
C ASP A 116 14.70 -9.76 -30.72
N THR A 117 13.62 -9.09 -31.10
CA THR A 117 13.11 -7.88 -30.45
C THR A 117 11.98 -8.17 -29.45
N THR A 118 11.72 -9.45 -29.18
CA THR A 118 10.70 -9.87 -28.22
C THR A 118 11.08 -9.44 -26.82
N LEU A 119 10.19 -8.66 -26.20
CA LEU A 119 10.34 -8.25 -24.81
C LEU A 119 10.16 -9.45 -23.88
N LEU A 120 11.01 -9.51 -22.85
CA LEU A 120 10.92 -10.53 -21.81
C LEU A 120 10.23 -9.93 -20.59
N PHE A 121 9.18 -10.60 -20.09
CA PHE A 121 8.41 -10.12 -18.95
C PHE A 121 8.66 -10.98 -17.71
N GLU A 122 8.54 -10.37 -16.53
CA GLU A 122 8.57 -11.06 -15.24
C GLU A 122 7.72 -10.32 -14.21
N SER A 123 7.06 -11.05 -13.33
CA SER A 123 6.29 -10.50 -12.21
C SER A 123 6.23 -11.40 -10.97
N ARG A 124 7.01 -12.50 -10.94
CA ARG A 124 7.11 -13.43 -9.80
C ARG A 124 8.07 -12.89 -8.74
N PHE A 125 7.81 -11.69 -8.29
CA PHE A 125 8.59 -11.01 -7.26
C PHE A 125 7.65 -10.22 -6.36
N GLU A 126 8.16 -9.72 -5.24
CA GLU A 126 7.35 -9.04 -4.23
C GLU A 126 6.54 -7.87 -4.82
N SER A 127 5.24 -7.83 -4.54
CA SER A 127 4.27 -6.90 -5.13
C SER A 127 4.07 -7.01 -6.65
N GLY A 128 4.71 -7.95 -7.34
CA GLY A 128 4.58 -8.15 -8.77
C GLY A 128 3.20 -8.67 -9.19
N ASN A 129 2.65 -8.08 -10.26
CA ASN A 129 1.41 -8.52 -10.88
C ASN A 129 1.42 -8.29 -12.39
N LEU A 130 1.56 -9.40 -13.11
CA LEU A 130 1.21 -9.61 -14.51
C LEU A 130 0.93 -11.12 -14.64
N GLN A 131 -0.15 -11.51 -15.31
CA GLN A 131 -0.45 -12.93 -15.53
C GLN A 131 0.06 -13.42 -16.88
N LYS A 132 -0.18 -12.64 -17.93
CA LYS A 132 0.08 -13.06 -19.31
C LYS A 132 0.53 -11.86 -20.14
N ALA A 133 1.48 -12.07 -21.04
CA ALA A 133 1.82 -11.15 -22.10
C ALA A 133 1.81 -11.87 -23.45
N VAL A 134 1.09 -11.31 -24.41
CA VAL A 134 0.94 -11.82 -25.77
C VAL A 134 1.50 -10.79 -26.74
N LYS A 135 2.51 -11.16 -27.52
CA LYS A 135 3.05 -10.35 -28.61
C LYS A 135 2.12 -10.46 -29.81
N VAL A 136 1.44 -9.35 -30.15
CA VAL A 136 0.44 -9.29 -31.24
C VAL A 136 0.93 -8.50 -32.46
N GLY A 137 2.09 -7.85 -32.34
CA GLY A 137 2.76 -7.14 -33.42
C GLY A 137 4.25 -6.99 -33.13
N ALA A 138 4.99 -6.28 -33.99
CA ALA A 138 6.44 -6.11 -33.82
C ALA A 138 6.81 -5.50 -32.45
N HIS A 139 6.05 -4.48 -32.01
CA HIS A 139 6.24 -3.77 -30.75
C HIS A 139 4.92 -3.61 -29.97
N GLU A 140 3.95 -4.49 -30.22
CA GLU A 140 2.62 -4.45 -29.59
C GLU A 140 2.39 -5.66 -28.70
N TYR A 141 1.99 -5.41 -27.45
CA TYR A 141 1.79 -6.41 -26.43
C TYR A 141 0.43 -6.25 -25.74
N VAL A 142 -0.36 -7.32 -25.75
CA VAL A 142 -1.58 -7.43 -24.97
C VAL A 142 -1.26 -8.12 -23.65
N LEU A 143 -1.71 -7.53 -22.55
CA LEU A 143 -1.37 -7.91 -21.19
C LEU A 143 -2.64 -8.31 -20.43
N THR A 144 -2.56 -9.42 -19.71
CA THR A 144 -3.60 -9.83 -18.75
C THR A 144 -3.00 -9.77 -17.36
N LEU A 145 -3.66 -9.07 -16.43
CA LEU A 145 -3.26 -9.04 -15.03
C LEU A 145 -3.85 -10.23 -14.28
N ARG A 146 -3.19 -10.65 -13.20
CA ARG A 146 -3.74 -11.64 -12.30
C ARG A 146 -4.82 -10.97 -11.42
N PRO A 147 -6.05 -11.52 -11.34
CA PRO A 147 -6.99 -11.14 -10.28
C PRO A 147 -6.38 -11.38 -8.90
N ASP A 148 -6.96 -10.77 -7.87
CA ASP A 148 -6.51 -11.04 -6.50
C ASP A 148 -6.58 -12.55 -6.18
N LEU A 149 -5.55 -13.09 -5.53
CA LEU A 149 -5.52 -14.53 -5.21
C LEU A 149 -6.74 -14.97 -4.40
N TYR A 150 -7.21 -16.20 -4.68
CA TYR A 150 -8.36 -16.84 -4.03
C TYR A 150 -9.69 -16.08 -4.23
N THR A 151 -9.79 -15.32 -5.33
CA THR A 151 -11.04 -14.72 -5.78
C THR A 151 -11.00 -14.44 -7.29
N SER A 152 -12.16 -14.46 -7.94
CA SER A 152 -12.30 -14.03 -9.34
C SER A 152 -12.50 -12.52 -9.49
N LYS A 153 -12.33 -11.74 -8.41
CA LYS A 153 -12.66 -10.30 -8.36
C LYS A 153 -11.41 -9.47 -8.11
N HIS A 154 -11.54 -8.19 -8.44
CA HIS A 154 -10.55 -7.14 -8.18
C HIS A 154 -9.27 -7.31 -9.01
N THR A 155 -9.15 -6.45 -10.01
CA THR A 155 -7.99 -6.40 -10.90
C THR A 155 -7.73 -4.93 -11.22
N GLN A 156 -6.65 -4.37 -10.67
CA GLN A 156 -6.29 -2.97 -10.88
C GLN A 156 -4.78 -2.71 -10.77
N TRP A 157 -4.13 -3.36 -9.80
CA TRP A 157 -2.69 -3.22 -9.58
C TRP A 157 -1.91 -3.98 -10.64
N PHE A 158 -0.92 -3.31 -11.23
CA PHE A 158 0.10 -3.94 -12.06
C PHE A 158 1.47 -3.47 -11.60
N TYR A 159 2.41 -4.40 -11.62
CA TYR A 159 3.82 -4.13 -11.39
C TYR A 159 4.63 -5.28 -12.01
N PHE A 160 5.39 -4.99 -13.06
CA PHE A 160 6.11 -6.01 -13.82
C PHE A 160 7.41 -5.47 -14.39
N ARG A 161 8.35 -6.39 -14.66
CA ARG A 161 9.64 -6.14 -15.30
C ARG A 161 9.53 -6.40 -16.80
N VAL A 162 10.29 -5.64 -17.57
CA VAL A 162 10.50 -5.79 -19.01
C VAL A 162 12.00 -5.77 -19.30
N GLN A 163 12.49 -6.71 -20.09
CA GLN A 163 13.88 -6.77 -20.57
C GLN A 163 13.92 -6.95 -22.09
N ASN A 164 15.13 -6.92 -22.66
CA ASN A 164 15.37 -6.94 -24.11
C ASN A 164 14.77 -5.71 -24.82
N THR A 165 14.82 -4.55 -24.17
CA THR A 165 14.29 -3.29 -24.71
C THR A 165 15.08 -2.81 -25.91
N ARG A 166 14.40 -2.11 -26.83
CA ARG A 166 15.04 -1.31 -27.89
C ARG A 166 14.66 0.14 -27.70
N LYS A 167 15.63 1.05 -27.82
CA LYS A 167 15.46 2.47 -27.51
C LYS A 167 14.50 3.18 -28.48
N ASP A 168 14.71 2.96 -29.77
CA ASP A 168 14.06 3.76 -30.80
C ASP A 168 12.61 3.35 -31.14
N PRO A 169 12.19 2.06 -31.09
CA PRO A 169 10.81 1.73 -31.40
C PRO A 169 9.80 2.27 -30.38
N VAL A 170 8.60 2.60 -30.88
CA VAL A 170 7.44 2.86 -30.02
C VAL A 170 6.79 1.53 -29.67
N TYR A 171 6.73 1.23 -28.39
CA TYR A 171 6.03 0.04 -27.88
C TYR A 171 4.62 0.42 -27.45
N ARG A 172 3.66 -0.46 -27.73
CA ARG A 172 2.30 -0.35 -27.22
C ARG A 172 2.00 -1.49 -26.26
N PHE A 173 1.51 -1.14 -25.08
CA PHE A 173 0.99 -2.08 -24.10
C PHE A 173 -0.51 -1.89 -23.96
N THR A 174 -1.26 -2.98 -23.85
CA THR A 174 -2.71 -2.93 -23.61
C THR A 174 -3.12 -3.95 -22.56
N ILE A 175 -3.47 -3.48 -21.37
CA ILE A 175 -4.07 -4.31 -20.33
C ILE A 175 -5.56 -4.45 -20.61
N THR A 176 -6.11 -5.66 -20.62
CA THR A 176 -7.48 -5.93 -21.10
C THR A 176 -8.52 -6.23 -20.00
N ASN A 177 -8.08 -6.54 -18.77
CA ASN A 177 -8.96 -7.12 -17.75
C ASN A 177 -9.10 -6.28 -16.46
N LEU A 178 -9.05 -4.95 -16.55
CA LEU A 178 -9.23 -4.08 -15.38
C LEU A 178 -10.69 -4.07 -14.93
N ALA A 179 -10.90 -4.07 -13.61
CA ALA A 179 -12.23 -4.27 -13.03
C ALA A 179 -13.05 -2.98 -12.87
N LYS A 180 -12.42 -1.80 -12.95
CA LYS A 180 -13.09 -0.53 -12.58
C LYS A 180 -13.64 0.22 -13.80
N PRO A 181 -14.88 0.71 -13.77
CA PRO A 181 -15.45 1.45 -14.90
C PRO A 181 -14.89 2.85 -15.11
N LYS A 182 -14.26 3.42 -14.08
CA LYS A 182 -13.67 4.75 -14.11
C LYS A 182 -12.28 4.69 -13.50
N SER A 183 -11.35 5.37 -14.14
CA SER A 183 -9.95 5.44 -13.74
C SER A 183 -9.37 6.82 -14.02
N LEU A 184 -8.43 7.26 -13.19
CA LEU A 184 -7.69 8.50 -13.40
C LEU A 184 -6.83 8.48 -14.67
N TYR A 185 -6.59 7.32 -15.30
CA TYR A 185 -5.99 7.27 -16.64
C TYR A 185 -6.84 8.03 -17.68
N GLY A 186 -8.17 8.02 -17.54
CA GLY A 186 -9.06 8.86 -18.36
C GLY A 186 -9.06 10.35 -17.97
N GLU A 187 -8.34 10.71 -16.90
CA GLU A 187 -8.18 12.08 -16.39
C GLU A 187 -6.69 12.50 -16.42
N GLY A 188 -5.87 11.86 -17.26
CA GLY A 188 -4.48 12.25 -17.50
C GLY A 188 -3.44 11.56 -16.62
N MET A 189 -3.80 10.58 -15.79
CA MET A 189 -2.80 9.78 -15.07
C MET A 189 -1.89 9.02 -16.04
N LYS A 190 -0.59 8.99 -15.75
CA LYS A 190 0.42 8.21 -16.47
C LYS A 190 0.90 7.01 -15.65
N PRO A 191 1.22 5.86 -16.29
CA PRO A 191 1.93 4.78 -15.60
C PRO A 191 3.32 5.24 -15.15
N LEU A 192 3.91 4.50 -14.21
CA LEU A 192 5.29 4.74 -13.80
C LEU A 192 6.24 3.85 -14.59
N LEU A 193 7.41 4.38 -14.95
CA LEU A 193 8.54 3.69 -15.54
C LEU A 193 9.75 3.82 -14.62
N TYR A 194 10.51 2.73 -14.49
CA TYR A 194 11.84 2.70 -13.87
C TYR A 194 12.81 2.04 -14.83
N SER A 195 13.91 2.70 -15.15
CA SER A 195 15.02 2.14 -15.93
C SER A 195 16.19 1.83 -14.98
N GLN A 196 16.70 0.60 -15.01
CA GLN A 196 17.88 0.26 -14.21
C GLN A 196 19.13 1.03 -14.68
N ARG A 197 19.27 1.26 -15.99
CA ARG A 197 20.40 2.04 -16.53
C ARG A 197 20.34 3.51 -16.12
N ASP A 198 19.17 4.16 -16.16
CA ASP A 198 19.05 5.54 -15.70
C ASP A 198 19.25 5.67 -14.19
N ALA A 199 18.81 4.68 -13.41
CA ALA A 199 19.06 4.66 -11.98
C ALA A 199 20.56 4.55 -11.66
N GLN A 200 21.30 3.69 -12.37
CA GLN A 200 22.73 3.47 -12.13
C GLN A 200 23.60 4.60 -12.70
N GLY A 201 23.29 5.08 -13.91
CA GLY A 201 24.09 6.08 -14.62
C GLY A 201 23.74 7.53 -14.27
N HIS A 202 22.47 7.81 -13.96
CA HIS A 202 21.97 9.18 -13.79
C HIS A 202 21.28 9.42 -12.43
N GLY A 203 21.12 8.39 -11.59
CA GLY A 203 20.42 8.52 -10.30
C GLY A 203 18.92 8.81 -10.45
N ILE A 204 18.32 8.48 -11.60
CA ILE A 204 16.89 8.71 -11.87
C ILE A 204 16.09 7.47 -11.47
N GLY A 205 15.10 7.66 -10.60
CA GLY A 205 14.21 6.59 -10.15
C GLY A 205 12.90 6.52 -10.93
N TRP A 206 11.83 6.17 -10.22
CA TRP A 206 10.49 6.06 -10.79
C TRP A 206 9.99 7.42 -11.28
N HIS A 207 9.53 7.47 -12.53
CA HIS A 207 8.96 8.67 -13.15
C HIS A 207 7.72 8.30 -13.98
N ARG A 208 6.86 9.29 -14.24
CA ARG A 208 5.65 9.16 -15.05
C ARG A 208 6.02 9.11 -16.52
N ALA A 209 5.59 8.06 -17.21
CA ALA A 209 5.93 7.84 -18.60
C ALA A 209 4.71 7.44 -19.43
N GLY A 210 4.84 7.59 -20.73
CA GLY A 210 3.88 7.12 -21.72
C GLY A 210 3.01 8.21 -22.32
N ASP A 211 2.55 7.89 -23.52
CA ASP A 211 1.77 8.73 -24.43
C ASP A 211 0.65 7.91 -25.07
N ASP A 212 -0.27 8.56 -25.78
CA ASP A 212 -1.43 7.89 -26.40
C ASP A 212 -2.17 6.99 -25.40
N ILE A 213 -2.44 7.56 -24.22
CA ILE A 213 -3.02 6.84 -23.09
C ILE A 213 -4.53 6.87 -23.22
N ARG A 214 -5.14 5.68 -23.23
CA ARG A 214 -6.60 5.55 -23.27
C ARG A 214 -7.11 4.51 -22.29
N TYR A 215 -8.13 4.89 -21.53
CA TYR A 215 -8.91 4.01 -20.66
C TYR A 215 -10.31 3.83 -21.24
N TYR A 216 -10.70 2.61 -21.56
CA TYR A 216 -11.97 2.35 -22.24
C TYR A 216 -12.61 1.03 -21.81
N ARG A 217 -13.88 0.84 -22.14
CA ARG A 217 -14.58 -0.43 -21.89
C ARG A 217 -14.16 -1.43 -22.97
N GLY A 218 -13.67 -2.59 -22.55
CA GLY A 218 -13.33 -3.70 -23.45
C GLY A 218 -14.56 -4.53 -23.84
N GLY A 219 -14.32 -5.61 -24.60
CA GLY A 219 -15.33 -6.63 -24.89
C GLY A 219 -15.78 -7.37 -23.61
N SER A 220 -16.97 -7.96 -23.62
CA SER A 220 -17.41 -8.83 -22.53
C SER A 220 -17.07 -10.29 -22.86
N GLU A 221 -16.09 -10.85 -22.17
CA GLU A 221 -16.01 -12.31 -22.03
C GLU A 221 -16.86 -12.70 -20.82
N GLU A 222 -17.70 -13.72 -20.97
CA GLU A 222 -18.46 -14.37 -19.88
C GLU A 222 -19.34 -13.42 -19.02
N GLY A 223 -19.90 -12.35 -19.62
CA GLY A 223 -20.85 -11.47 -18.96
C GLY A 223 -20.27 -10.52 -17.90
N ARG A 224 -18.95 -10.49 -17.69
CA ARG A 224 -18.29 -9.47 -16.84
C ARG A 224 -17.67 -8.38 -17.71
N ALA A 225 -18.08 -7.13 -17.49
CA ALA A 225 -17.48 -6.00 -18.18
C ALA A 225 -16.02 -5.81 -17.72
N ALA A 226 -15.08 -6.00 -18.64
CA ALA A 226 -13.68 -5.66 -18.45
C ALA A 226 -13.36 -4.27 -19.02
N TYR A 227 -12.36 -3.61 -18.45
CA TYR A 227 -11.87 -2.31 -18.90
C TYR A 227 -10.43 -2.43 -19.34
N CYS A 228 -10.10 -1.68 -20.37
CA CYS A 228 -8.79 -1.70 -21.00
C CYS A 228 -8.02 -0.41 -20.67
N LEU A 229 -6.70 -0.56 -20.48
CA LEU A 229 -5.74 0.54 -20.44
C LEU A 229 -4.70 0.30 -21.53
N THR A 230 -4.60 1.22 -22.48
CA THR A 230 -3.55 1.22 -23.50
C THR A 230 -2.66 2.45 -23.34
N TRP A 231 -1.36 2.29 -23.60
CA TRP A 231 -0.41 3.39 -23.69
C TRP A 231 0.74 3.01 -24.61
N THR A 232 1.41 4.02 -25.14
CA THR A 232 2.69 3.89 -25.83
C THR A 232 3.85 4.36 -24.98
N VAL A 233 5.04 3.85 -25.28
CA VAL A 233 6.28 4.26 -24.61
C VAL A 233 7.48 3.97 -25.50
N ARG A 234 8.54 4.77 -25.36
CA ARG A 234 9.88 4.51 -25.89
C ARG A 234 10.80 4.20 -24.72
N PHE A 235 11.62 3.16 -24.84
CA PHE A 235 12.59 2.86 -23.80
C PHE A 235 13.79 3.81 -23.90
N PRO A 236 14.43 4.19 -22.79
CA PRO A 236 15.56 5.12 -22.82
C PRO A 236 16.83 4.47 -23.40
N HIS A 237 16.97 3.14 -23.28
CA HIS A 237 18.19 2.39 -23.63
C HIS A 237 17.89 1.04 -24.29
N ASP A 238 18.82 0.58 -25.13
CA ASP A 238 18.84 -0.79 -25.66
C ASP A 238 19.32 -1.77 -24.59
N GLY A 239 18.70 -2.96 -24.52
CA GLY A 239 19.08 -4.01 -23.58
C GLY A 239 19.01 -3.55 -22.11
N ASP A 240 18.03 -2.72 -21.79
CA ASP A 240 17.74 -2.28 -20.44
C ASP A 240 16.85 -3.29 -19.72
N THR A 241 16.81 -3.17 -18.40
CA THR A 241 15.81 -3.78 -17.54
C THR A 241 14.94 -2.68 -16.97
N CYS A 242 13.72 -2.61 -17.47
CA CYS A 242 12.74 -1.61 -17.10
C CYS A 242 11.63 -2.23 -16.25
N TYR A 243 10.94 -1.39 -15.48
CA TYR A 243 9.76 -1.79 -14.73
C TYR A 243 8.60 -0.83 -14.99
N PHE A 244 7.39 -1.36 -15.06
CA PHE A 244 6.16 -0.58 -15.09
C PHE A 244 5.34 -0.83 -13.85
N ALA A 245 4.75 0.23 -13.27
CA ALA A 245 3.86 0.12 -12.12
C ALA A 245 2.65 1.05 -12.20
N HIS A 246 1.55 0.64 -11.57
CA HIS A 246 0.32 1.45 -11.47
C HIS A 246 0.53 2.70 -10.60
N SER A 247 1.25 2.56 -9.50
CA SER A 247 1.63 3.62 -8.56
C SER A 247 2.97 3.26 -7.93
N TYR A 248 3.62 4.19 -7.23
CA TYR A 248 4.96 3.99 -6.67
C TYR A 248 4.96 2.75 -5.78
N PRO A 249 5.68 1.66 -6.12
CA PRO A 249 5.70 0.47 -5.30
C PRO A 249 6.21 0.77 -3.90
N TYR A 250 5.67 0.07 -2.90
CA TYR A 250 6.17 0.05 -1.54
C TYR A 250 5.98 -1.36 -1.02
N THR A 251 7.07 -2.12 -0.95
CA THR A 251 7.02 -3.55 -0.64
C THR A 251 6.94 -3.79 0.87
N TYR A 252 6.59 -5.00 1.29
CA TYR A 252 6.70 -5.40 2.70
C TYR A 252 8.17 -5.41 3.14
N SER A 253 9.09 -5.82 2.26
CA SER A 253 10.53 -5.72 2.52
C SER A 253 11.02 -4.29 2.73
N ASP A 254 10.47 -3.30 2.01
CA ASP A 254 10.79 -1.88 2.23
C ASP A 254 10.33 -1.41 3.62
N LEU A 255 9.13 -1.82 4.05
CA LEU A 255 8.66 -1.57 5.42
C LEU A 255 9.62 -2.21 6.43
N GLN A 256 9.99 -3.47 6.24
CA GLN A 256 10.85 -4.16 7.20
C GLN A 256 12.22 -3.51 7.31
N ARG A 257 12.81 -3.06 6.19
CA ARG A 257 14.06 -2.30 6.17
C ARG A 257 13.95 -1.00 6.97
N TYR A 258 12.90 -0.24 6.73
CA TYR A 258 12.64 0.99 7.49
C TYR A 258 12.52 0.73 9.00
N LEU A 259 11.75 -0.30 9.38
CA LEU A 259 11.59 -0.63 10.79
C LEU A 259 12.88 -1.15 11.43
N GLN A 260 13.72 -1.84 10.66
CA GLN A 260 15.05 -2.25 11.12
C GLN A 260 15.95 -1.04 11.39
N GLU A 261 15.94 -0.01 10.53
CA GLU A 261 16.65 1.25 10.76
C GLU A 261 16.15 1.93 12.04
N VAL A 262 14.84 2.02 12.24
CA VAL A 262 14.24 2.63 13.46
C VAL A 262 14.62 1.87 14.74
N VAL A 263 14.65 0.53 14.70
CA VAL A 263 15.03 -0.30 15.85
C VAL A 263 16.53 -0.25 16.12
N GLY A 264 17.35 -0.11 15.07
CA GLY A 264 18.80 0.00 15.16
C GLY A 264 19.31 1.38 15.62
N ASP A 265 18.48 2.42 15.48
CA ASP A 265 18.81 3.78 15.89
C ASP A 265 18.69 3.94 17.43
N PRO A 266 19.78 4.31 18.14
CA PRO A 266 19.80 4.39 19.60
C PRO A 266 18.97 5.55 20.18
N VAL A 267 18.61 6.55 19.36
CA VAL A 267 17.78 7.68 19.76
C VAL A 267 16.31 7.33 19.49
N ARG A 268 15.98 6.95 18.25
CA ARG A 268 14.58 6.66 17.84
C ARG A 268 13.99 5.49 18.60
N SER A 269 14.78 4.45 18.88
CA SER A 269 14.32 3.27 19.63
C SER A 269 13.93 3.57 21.08
N GLN A 270 14.30 4.72 21.65
CA GLN A 270 13.90 5.10 23.01
C GLN A 270 12.41 5.44 23.09
N TYR A 271 11.89 6.15 22.08
CA TYR A 271 10.50 6.62 22.03
C TYR A 271 9.65 5.90 20.98
N CYS A 272 10.22 5.03 20.14
CA CYS A 272 9.48 4.18 19.20
C CYS A 272 9.70 2.69 19.51
N LYS A 273 8.65 2.00 19.93
CA LYS A 273 8.67 0.56 20.19
C LYS A 273 7.95 -0.20 19.08
N VAL A 274 8.69 -1.03 18.34
CA VAL A 274 8.16 -1.92 17.30
C VAL A 274 7.79 -3.27 17.92
N ARG A 275 6.55 -3.71 17.73
CA ARG A 275 6.04 -5.01 18.20
C ARG A 275 5.26 -5.70 17.09
N ALA A 276 5.02 -7.00 17.25
CA ALA A 276 4.05 -7.71 16.42
C ALA A 276 2.65 -7.48 16.97
N LEU A 277 1.75 -6.96 16.14
CA LEU A 277 0.31 -6.92 16.44
C LEU A 277 -0.27 -8.33 16.39
N CYS A 278 0.03 -9.03 15.29
CA CYS A 278 -0.37 -10.40 15.01
C CYS A 278 0.46 -10.99 13.86
N ARG A 279 0.14 -12.22 13.48
CA ARG A 279 0.56 -12.85 12.22
C ARG A 279 -0.61 -12.79 11.24
N SER A 280 -0.31 -12.49 9.99
CA SER A 280 -1.25 -12.60 8.88
C SER A 280 -1.52 -14.08 8.53
N LEU A 281 -2.38 -14.34 7.52
CA LEU A 281 -2.71 -15.70 7.09
C LEU A 281 -1.48 -16.47 6.59
N ALA A 282 -0.60 -15.82 5.84
CA ALA A 282 0.66 -16.42 5.39
C ALA A 282 1.74 -16.48 6.49
N GLY A 283 1.47 -15.92 7.68
CA GLY A 283 2.42 -15.85 8.78
C GLY A 283 3.39 -14.66 8.72
N ASN A 284 3.16 -13.68 7.84
CA ASN A 284 3.91 -12.43 7.85
C ASN A 284 3.56 -11.60 9.10
N THR A 285 4.54 -10.89 9.65
CA THR A 285 4.30 -10.06 10.84
C THR A 285 3.50 -8.82 10.45
N VAL A 286 2.37 -8.58 11.13
CA VAL A 286 1.70 -7.27 11.10
C VAL A 286 2.31 -6.43 12.22
N TYR A 287 3.05 -5.38 11.87
CA TYR A 287 3.78 -4.56 12.84
C TYR A 287 2.87 -3.53 13.53
N LEU A 288 3.13 -3.29 14.82
CA LEU A 288 2.56 -2.20 15.61
C LEU A 288 3.71 -1.37 16.18
N LEU A 289 3.70 -0.08 15.87
CA LEU A 289 4.60 0.90 16.46
C LEU A 289 3.84 1.60 17.59
N THR A 290 4.50 1.75 18.74
CA THR A 290 4.06 2.64 19.82
C THR A 290 5.06 3.78 19.93
N ILE A 291 4.62 5.00 19.63
CA ILE A 291 5.50 6.18 19.59
C ILE A 291 5.04 7.17 20.66
N SER A 292 5.90 7.48 21.64
CA SER A 292 5.63 8.49 22.66
C SER A 292 6.90 8.82 23.45
N SER A 293 6.99 10.01 24.01
CA SER A 293 8.04 10.36 24.98
C SER A 293 7.89 9.52 26.25
N PRO A 294 9.00 9.05 26.88
CA PRO A 294 8.94 8.18 28.07
C PRO A 294 8.23 8.79 29.29
N ALA A 295 8.26 10.12 29.44
CA ALA A 295 7.63 10.83 30.55
C ALA A 295 6.13 11.07 30.34
N GLY A 296 5.36 11.11 31.44
CA GLY A 296 3.98 11.63 31.47
C GLY A 296 2.90 10.74 30.84
N ALA A 297 3.12 9.42 30.72
CA ALA A 297 2.25 8.53 29.95
C ALA A 297 0.77 8.45 30.43
N ALA A 298 0.47 8.77 31.69
CA ALA A 298 -0.87 8.60 32.25
C ALA A 298 -1.91 9.62 31.73
N ALA A 299 -1.49 10.85 31.40
CA ALA A 299 -2.39 11.93 30.97
C ALA A 299 -2.51 12.08 29.44
N LYS A 300 -1.74 11.33 28.66
CA LYS A 300 -1.67 11.49 27.20
C LYS A 300 -2.87 10.86 26.51
N ARG A 301 -3.48 11.62 25.60
CA ARG A 301 -4.46 11.14 24.62
C ARG A 301 -3.78 10.27 23.56
N MET A 302 -4.55 9.40 22.92
CA MET A 302 -4.04 8.48 21.91
C MET A 302 -4.42 8.92 20.50
N VAL A 303 -3.52 8.70 19.54
CA VAL A 303 -3.81 8.75 18.10
C VAL A 303 -3.53 7.37 17.49
N VAL A 304 -4.47 6.85 16.71
CA VAL A 304 -4.34 5.54 16.05
C VAL A 304 -4.28 5.74 14.54
N LEU A 305 -3.21 5.27 13.90
CA LEU A 305 -3.03 5.37 12.45
C LEU A 305 -2.83 3.99 11.85
N SER A 306 -3.38 3.77 10.67
CA SER A 306 -3.18 2.54 9.90
C SER A 306 -3.08 2.82 8.41
N ALA A 307 -2.47 1.90 7.65
CA ALA A 307 -2.36 2.01 6.20
C ALA A 307 -2.34 0.63 5.54
N ARG A 308 -2.51 0.61 4.21
CA ARG A 308 -2.42 -0.60 3.36
C ARG A 308 -3.31 -1.76 3.81
N VAL A 309 -4.55 -1.47 4.18
CA VAL A 309 -5.58 -2.52 4.33
C VAL A 309 -5.94 -3.11 2.97
N HIS A 310 -6.00 -2.28 1.93
CA HIS A 310 -5.91 -2.73 0.56
C HIS A 310 -4.42 -2.80 0.19
N PRO A 311 -3.95 -3.93 -0.38
CA PRO A 311 -2.73 -3.97 -1.19
C PRO A 311 -2.91 -3.03 -2.39
N GLY A 312 -2.09 -2.94 -3.44
CA GLY A 312 -2.34 -2.02 -4.56
C GLY A 312 -2.43 -0.48 -4.28
N GLU A 313 -2.81 -0.02 -3.09
CA GLU A 313 -2.98 1.37 -2.67
C GLU A 313 -1.69 1.89 -2.01
N SER A 314 -0.56 1.79 -2.72
CA SER A 314 0.78 2.04 -2.15
C SER A 314 1.02 3.50 -1.75
N GLY A 315 0.25 4.44 -2.31
CA GLY A 315 0.22 5.82 -1.84
C GLY A 315 -0.01 5.94 -0.34
N GLY A 316 -0.85 5.07 0.25
CA GLY A 316 -1.06 5.03 1.70
C GLY A 316 0.18 4.65 2.50
N SER A 317 1.07 3.82 1.95
CA SER A 317 2.37 3.51 2.57
C SER A 317 3.33 4.69 2.53
N TRP A 318 3.33 5.47 1.46
CA TRP A 318 4.17 6.66 1.36
C TRP A 318 3.69 7.81 2.27
N VAL A 319 2.38 7.99 2.40
CA VAL A 319 1.79 8.88 3.42
C VAL A 319 2.18 8.41 4.82
N MET A 320 2.06 7.11 5.10
CA MET A 320 2.52 6.54 6.38
C MET A 320 4.02 6.75 6.61
N ARG A 321 4.85 6.60 5.57
CA ARG A 321 6.29 6.83 5.64
C ARG A 321 6.62 8.27 6.01
N GLY A 322 5.97 9.25 5.37
CA GLY A 322 6.18 10.66 5.71
C GLY A 322 5.72 11.04 7.11
N PHE A 323 4.60 10.47 7.58
CA PHE A 323 4.19 10.61 8.98
C PHE A 323 5.27 10.07 9.92
N LEU A 324 5.78 8.85 9.67
CA LEU A 324 6.80 8.22 10.50
C LEU A 324 8.14 8.97 10.46
N ASP A 325 8.57 9.44 9.29
CA ASP A 325 9.80 10.21 9.12
C ASP A 325 9.74 11.51 9.95
N PHE A 326 8.60 12.21 9.95
CA PHE A 326 8.42 13.40 10.77
C PHE A 326 8.31 13.09 12.27
N ILE A 327 7.39 12.21 12.69
CA ILE A 327 7.15 11.96 14.13
C ILE A 327 8.32 11.27 14.83
N LEU A 328 9.27 10.70 14.07
CA LEU A 328 10.51 10.12 14.58
C LEU A 328 11.74 11.02 14.37
N SER A 329 11.53 12.24 13.87
CA SER A 329 12.58 13.25 13.76
C SER A 329 12.88 13.93 15.10
N ASP A 330 13.96 14.70 15.10
CA ASP A 330 14.40 15.60 16.15
C ASP A 330 13.69 16.97 16.11
N ALA A 331 12.80 17.22 15.15
CA ALA A 331 12.04 18.48 15.06
C ALA A 331 11.32 18.80 16.39
N PRO A 332 11.37 20.05 16.89
CA PRO A 332 10.71 20.45 18.14
C PRO A 332 9.21 20.12 18.16
N GLU A 333 8.52 20.29 17.04
CA GLU A 333 7.11 19.98 16.84
C GLU A 333 6.84 18.48 17.00
N ALA A 334 7.71 17.63 16.45
CA ALA A 334 7.62 16.18 16.61
C ALA A 334 7.87 15.77 18.07
N GLN A 335 8.83 16.41 18.76
CA GLN A 335 9.06 16.20 20.18
C GLN A 335 7.84 16.57 21.02
N LEU A 336 7.23 17.72 20.75
CA LEU A 336 6.01 18.18 21.41
C LEU A 336 4.85 17.19 21.20
N LEU A 337 4.62 16.74 19.96
CA LEU A 337 3.61 15.71 19.69
C LEU A 337 3.84 14.43 20.49
N ARG A 338 5.09 13.95 20.60
CA ARG A 338 5.43 12.78 21.43
C ARG A 338 5.24 13.02 22.94
N GLN A 339 5.32 14.27 23.40
CA GLN A 339 5.00 14.66 24.77
C GLN A 339 3.49 14.68 25.01
N LEU A 340 2.70 15.14 24.04
CA LEU A 340 1.24 15.27 24.16
C LEU A 340 0.49 13.95 23.93
N PHE A 341 1.00 13.08 23.06
CA PHE A 341 0.29 11.91 22.57
C PHE A 341 1.04 10.60 22.74
N ILE A 342 0.26 9.52 22.70
CA ILE A 342 0.75 8.18 22.37
C ILE A 342 0.20 7.83 20.99
N PHE A 343 1.08 7.47 20.06
CA PHE A 343 0.69 7.00 18.74
C PHE A 343 0.73 5.48 18.69
N LYS A 344 -0.36 4.86 18.21
CA LYS A 344 -0.43 3.45 17.83
C LYS A 344 -0.52 3.38 16.32
N VAL A 345 0.51 2.85 15.68
CA VAL A 345 0.64 2.90 14.22
C VAL A 345 0.77 1.50 13.66
N VAL A 346 -0.13 1.13 12.76
CA VAL A 346 -0.09 -0.13 11.99
C VAL A 346 0.24 0.21 10.53
N PRO A 347 1.53 0.26 10.16
CA PRO A 347 1.96 0.82 8.87
C PRO A 347 1.52 -0.02 7.66
N MET A 348 1.19 -1.30 7.86
CA MET A 348 0.70 -2.17 6.80
C MET A 348 -0.22 -3.25 7.37
N LEU A 349 -1.52 -3.10 7.12
CA LEU A 349 -2.54 -4.04 7.59
C LEU A 349 -2.61 -5.33 6.78
N ASN A 350 -2.24 -5.31 5.50
CA ASN A 350 -2.36 -6.47 4.62
C ASN A 350 -1.01 -6.86 3.97
N PRO A 351 -0.01 -7.28 4.76
CA PRO A 351 1.29 -7.64 4.22
C PRO A 351 1.21 -8.79 3.21
N ASP A 352 0.34 -9.78 3.43
CA ASP A 352 0.23 -10.92 2.50
C ASP A 352 -0.23 -10.49 1.12
N GLY A 353 -1.29 -9.66 1.04
CA GLY A 353 -1.77 -9.14 -0.22
C GLY A 353 -0.75 -8.22 -0.90
N VAL A 354 0.07 -7.50 -0.12
CA VAL A 354 1.20 -6.71 -0.66
C VAL A 354 2.23 -7.63 -1.29
N VAL A 355 2.69 -8.65 -0.55
CA VAL A 355 3.71 -9.60 -1.01
C VAL A 355 3.29 -10.23 -2.34
N VAL A 356 2.06 -10.72 -2.45
CA VAL A 356 1.57 -11.38 -3.67
C VAL A 356 1.04 -10.43 -4.74
N GLY A 357 1.19 -9.10 -4.61
CA GLY A 357 0.76 -8.16 -5.66
C GLY A 357 -0.77 -8.12 -5.90
N ASN A 358 -1.58 -8.33 -4.87
CA ASN A 358 -3.03 -8.11 -4.95
C ASN A 358 -3.35 -6.61 -5.12
N SER A 359 -4.57 -6.32 -5.54
CA SER A 359 -5.18 -5.01 -5.67
C SER A 359 -6.00 -4.60 -4.45
N ARG A 360 -6.70 -5.53 -3.79
CA ARG A 360 -7.71 -5.19 -2.76
C ARG A 360 -7.80 -6.18 -1.60
N CYS A 361 -7.73 -7.47 -1.88
CA CYS A 361 -8.05 -8.53 -0.93
C CYS A 361 -6.84 -9.06 -0.16
N SER A 362 -7.10 -9.61 1.03
CA SER A 362 -6.17 -10.52 1.71
C SER A 362 -6.21 -11.92 1.07
N LEU A 363 -5.36 -12.84 1.57
CA LEU A 363 -5.38 -14.24 1.12
C LEU A 363 -6.65 -15.01 1.52
N ALA A 364 -7.55 -14.41 2.31
CA ALA A 364 -8.91 -14.95 2.48
C ALA A 364 -9.79 -14.74 1.23
N GLY A 365 -9.29 -14.11 0.16
CA GLY A 365 -10.07 -13.75 -1.02
C GLY A 365 -11.10 -12.64 -0.75
N ARG A 366 -10.94 -11.91 0.36
CA ARG A 366 -11.91 -10.92 0.88
C ARG A 366 -11.25 -9.58 1.18
N ASP A 367 -12.04 -8.51 0.98
CA ASP A 367 -11.71 -7.13 1.33
C ASP A 367 -11.69 -6.95 2.86
N LEU A 368 -10.50 -6.74 3.43
CA LEU A 368 -10.31 -6.54 4.87
C LEU A 368 -11.05 -5.30 5.38
N ASN A 369 -11.21 -4.26 4.57
CA ASN A 369 -11.96 -3.06 4.92
C ASN A 369 -13.49 -3.25 4.79
N ARG A 370 -13.97 -4.49 4.82
CA ARG A 370 -15.37 -4.86 5.07
C ARG A 370 -15.51 -5.80 6.27
N ALA A 371 -14.40 -6.18 6.91
CA ALA A 371 -14.33 -7.24 7.90
C ALA A 371 -13.97 -6.74 9.31
N TYR A 372 -13.97 -5.43 9.58
CA TYR A 372 -13.64 -4.93 10.94
C TYR A 372 -14.63 -5.41 12.01
N ARG A 373 -15.86 -5.78 11.66
CA ARG A 373 -16.86 -6.36 12.57
C ARG A 373 -16.72 -7.88 12.76
N THR A 374 -15.72 -8.50 12.15
CA THR A 374 -15.56 -9.96 12.16
C THR A 374 -15.39 -10.52 13.57
N VAL A 375 -15.93 -11.72 13.78
CA VAL A 375 -15.63 -12.59 14.93
C VAL A 375 -14.62 -13.68 14.58
N LEU A 376 -14.34 -13.86 13.28
CA LEU A 376 -13.43 -14.87 12.74
C LEU A 376 -11.98 -14.37 12.83
N LYS A 377 -11.40 -14.47 14.03
CA LYS A 377 -10.03 -14.04 14.33
C LYS A 377 -9.00 -14.65 13.38
N ASP A 378 -9.08 -15.96 13.13
CA ASP A 378 -8.05 -16.66 12.36
C ASP A 378 -8.15 -16.39 10.85
N SER A 379 -9.34 -16.07 10.33
CA SER A 379 -9.53 -15.68 8.93
C SER A 379 -9.16 -14.22 8.64
N PHE A 380 -9.26 -13.35 9.65
CA PHE A 380 -9.05 -11.91 9.52
C PHE A 380 -8.18 -11.34 10.65
N PRO A 381 -6.99 -11.91 10.90
CA PRO A 381 -6.21 -11.60 12.10
C PRO A 381 -5.83 -10.12 12.16
N CYS A 382 -5.45 -9.52 11.03
CA CYS A 382 -4.97 -8.14 10.99
C CYS A 382 -5.99 -7.13 11.51
N VAL A 383 -7.22 -7.17 10.99
CA VAL A 383 -8.28 -6.21 11.37
C VAL A 383 -8.93 -6.58 12.70
N TRP A 384 -9.01 -7.88 13.04
CA TRP A 384 -9.51 -8.32 14.34
C TRP A 384 -8.59 -7.85 15.46
N HIS A 385 -7.27 -8.08 15.35
CA HIS A 385 -6.31 -7.64 16.35
C HIS A 385 -6.17 -6.12 16.42
N THR A 386 -6.34 -5.41 15.28
CA THR A 386 -6.42 -3.95 15.28
C THR A 386 -7.62 -3.46 16.10
N ARG A 387 -8.82 -4.02 15.86
CA ARG A 387 -10.01 -3.67 16.65
C ARG A 387 -9.82 -3.98 18.13
N ALA A 388 -9.35 -5.18 18.46
CA ALA A 388 -9.11 -5.59 19.84
C ALA A 388 -8.07 -4.71 20.56
N MET A 389 -7.05 -4.21 19.84
CA MET A 389 -6.09 -3.24 20.38
C MET A 389 -6.79 -1.91 20.70
N VAL A 390 -7.62 -1.41 19.80
CA VAL A 390 -8.39 -0.18 20.01
C VAL A 390 -9.39 -0.32 21.17
N GLU A 391 -10.11 -1.44 21.26
CA GLU A 391 -11.05 -1.74 22.35
C GLU A 391 -10.36 -1.67 23.72
N ARG A 392 -9.18 -2.29 23.86
CA ARG A 392 -8.40 -2.25 25.11
C ARG A 392 -7.94 -0.84 25.45
N VAL A 393 -7.48 -0.09 24.45
CA VAL A 393 -7.02 1.28 24.66
C VAL A 393 -8.15 2.19 25.12
N LEU A 394 -9.34 2.07 24.52
CA LEU A 394 -10.51 2.87 24.89
C LEU A 394 -10.96 2.62 26.34
N ALA A 395 -10.72 1.42 26.88
CA ALA A 395 -11.00 1.13 28.29
C ALA A 395 -10.06 1.85 29.26
N GLU A 396 -8.89 2.29 28.79
CA GLU A 396 -7.86 2.92 29.62
C GLU A 396 -7.78 4.44 29.42
N ARG A 397 -8.06 4.94 28.21
CA ARG A 397 -7.89 6.36 27.85
C ARG A 397 -8.65 6.77 26.60
N GLU A 398 -8.80 8.07 26.43
CA GLU A 398 -9.36 8.66 25.22
C GLU A 398 -8.46 8.43 23.99
N ILE A 399 -9.10 8.03 22.87
CA ILE A 399 -8.50 8.07 21.54
C ILE A 399 -9.04 9.30 20.82
N LEU A 400 -8.17 10.29 20.62
CA LEU A 400 -8.49 11.55 19.97
C LEU A 400 -8.87 11.35 18.50
N LEU A 401 -8.11 10.51 17.79
CA LEU A 401 -8.22 10.35 16.34
C LEU A 401 -7.86 8.93 15.89
N TYR A 402 -8.66 8.40 14.96
CA TYR A 402 -8.33 7.23 14.15
C TYR A 402 -8.27 7.63 12.68
N CYS A 403 -7.20 7.27 11.97
CA CYS A 403 -7.14 7.45 10.53
C CYS A 403 -6.55 6.23 9.82
N ASP A 404 -7.21 5.80 8.74
CA ASP A 404 -6.76 4.73 7.86
C ASP A 404 -6.42 5.32 6.48
N PHE A 405 -5.17 5.15 6.03
CA PHE A 405 -4.65 5.73 4.78
C PHE A 405 -4.85 4.77 3.60
N HIS A 406 -5.57 5.27 2.59
CA HIS A 406 -6.07 4.57 1.39
C HIS A 406 -5.64 5.28 0.10
N GLY A 407 -5.89 4.61 -1.03
CA GLY A 407 -5.67 5.16 -2.37
C GLY A 407 -6.96 5.29 -3.17
N HIS A 408 -7.09 6.37 -3.94
CA HIS A 408 -8.30 6.67 -4.70
C HIS A 408 -8.07 6.71 -6.20
N SER A 409 -8.88 5.94 -6.95
CA SER A 409 -8.67 5.70 -8.38
C SER A 409 -9.55 6.54 -9.31
N ARG A 410 -10.37 7.44 -8.78
CA ARG A 410 -11.45 8.13 -9.54
C ARG A 410 -11.54 9.64 -9.32
N LYS A 411 -10.72 10.18 -8.44
CA LYS A 411 -10.70 11.60 -8.09
C LYS A 411 -9.27 11.97 -7.76
N ASN A 412 -8.83 13.09 -8.30
CA ASN A 412 -7.59 13.73 -7.91
C ASN A 412 -7.70 14.32 -6.49
N ASN A 413 -6.55 14.70 -5.95
CA ASN A 413 -6.34 15.24 -4.60
C ASN A 413 -6.44 14.19 -3.49
N ALA A 414 -5.95 14.55 -2.31
CA ALA A 414 -6.25 13.85 -1.07
C ALA A 414 -7.54 14.39 -0.44
N PHE A 415 -8.30 13.55 0.26
CA PHE A 415 -9.48 13.96 1.02
C PHE A 415 -9.86 12.91 2.06
N MET A 416 -10.80 13.21 2.96
CA MET A 416 -11.23 12.29 4.00
C MET A 416 -12.69 11.89 3.90
N TYR A 417 -12.95 10.62 4.19
CA TYR A 417 -14.26 10.16 4.59
C TYR A 417 -14.32 10.07 6.11
N GLY A 418 -15.26 10.79 6.73
CA GLY A 418 -15.58 10.67 8.15
C GLY A 418 -16.88 9.92 8.39
N CYS A 419 -17.42 10.08 9.59
CA CYS A 419 -18.71 9.55 10.01
C CYS A 419 -19.50 10.67 10.68
N SER A 420 -20.80 10.75 10.41
CA SER A 420 -21.76 11.59 11.14
C SER A 420 -23.05 10.80 11.37
N GLY A 421 -23.57 10.88 12.59
CA GLY A 421 -24.84 10.24 12.97
C GLY A 421 -26.06 11.03 12.49
N SER A 422 -27.14 10.34 12.11
CA SER A 422 -28.41 10.97 11.70
C SER A 422 -29.11 11.73 12.84
N GLY A 423 -28.85 11.37 14.10
CA GLY A 423 -29.34 12.06 15.30
C GLY A 423 -28.29 12.94 15.99
N ALA A 424 -27.11 13.14 15.39
CA ALA A 424 -26.05 13.94 16.01
C ALA A 424 -26.45 15.43 16.07
N SER A 425 -26.11 16.08 17.17
CA SER A 425 -26.29 17.53 17.32
C SER A 425 -25.56 18.30 16.21
N ALA A 426 -25.99 19.54 15.93
CA ALA A 426 -25.30 20.38 14.97
C ALA A 426 -23.82 20.58 15.35
N MET A 427 -23.54 20.77 16.64
CA MET A 427 -22.20 20.92 17.18
C MET A 427 -21.32 19.68 16.93
N THR A 428 -21.85 18.48 17.18
CA THR A 428 -21.13 17.22 16.91
C THR A 428 -20.79 17.07 15.42
N ARG A 429 -21.75 17.41 14.54
CA ARG A 429 -21.55 17.35 13.08
C ARG A 429 -20.50 18.35 12.57
N LEU A 430 -20.36 19.49 13.23
CA LEU A 430 -19.31 20.47 12.94
C LEU A 430 -17.95 19.96 13.43
N HIS A 431 -17.90 19.45 14.66
CA HIS A 431 -16.66 18.96 15.27
C HIS A 431 -15.96 17.88 14.41
N GLU A 432 -16.72 16.91 13.90
CA GLU A 432 -16.19 15.84 13.03
C GLU A 432 -15.53 16.36 11.74
N ARG A 433 -15.77 17.62 11.36
CA ARG A 433 -15.28 18.26 10.13
C ARG A 433 -14.10 19.20 10.35
N ILE A 434 -13.82 19.59 11.58
CA ILE A 434 -12.78 20.56 11.90
C ILE A 434 -11.40 20.04 11.47
N PHE A 435 -11.05 18.79 11.83
CA PHE A 435 -9.74 18.24 11.48
C PHE A 435 -9.50 18.18 9.96
N PRO A 436 -10.41 17.63 9.12
CA PRO A 436 -10.26 17.70 7.67
C PRO A 436 -10.23 19.14 7.11
N LEU A 437 -10.92 20.09 7.74
CA LEU A 437 -10.89 21.49 7.32
C LEU A 437 -9.52 22.11 7.59
N MET A 438 -8.98 21.94 8.80
CA MET A 438 -7.63 22.40 9.15
C MET A 438 -6.57 21.76 8.24
N LEU A 439 -6.67 20.46 7.97
CA LEU A 439 -5.76 19.78 7.04
C LEU A 439 -5.79 20.40 5.63
N SER A 440 -6.96 20.87 5.17
CA SER A 440 -7.05 21.58 3.88
C SER A 440 -6.38 22.95 3.87
N LYS A 441 -6.17 23.56 5.04
CA LYS A 441 -5.41 24.81 5.19
C LYS A 441 -3.91 24.54 5.26
N ASN A 442 -3.52 23.44 5.90
CA ASN A 442 -2.11 23.05 6.03
C ASN A 442 -1.58 22.43 4.73
N ALA A 443 -2.43 21.80 3.91
CA ALA A 443 -2.07 21.19 2.63
C ALA A 443 -2.95 21.70 1.46
N PRO A 444 -2.97 23.01 1.17
CA PRO A 444 -3.96 23.63 0.27
C PRO A 444 -3.80 23.18 -1.20
N ASP A 445 -2.61 22.77 -1.61
CA ASP A 445 -2.31 22.29 -2.95
C ASP A 445 -2.46 20.77 -3.10
N LYS A 446 -2.85 20.04 -2.04
CA LYS A 446 -2.97 18.56 -2.06
C LYS A 446 -4.26 18.04 -1.47
N PHE A 447 -4.84 18.70 -0.46
CA PHE A 447 -6.00 18.20 0.29
C PHE A 447 -7.29 18.99 0.00
N SER A 448 -8.32 18.28 -0.47
CA SER A 448 -9.61 18.84 -0.86
C SER A 448 -10.68 18.62 0.22
N PHE A 449 -10.93 19.63 1.05
CA PHE A 449 -12.04 19.59 2.02
C PHE A 449 -13.40 19.40 1.33
N ARG A 450 -13.61 20.05 0.18
CA ARG A 450 -14.86 19.94 -0.62
C ARG A 450 -15.15 18.50 -1.06
N SER A 451 -14.12 17.68 -1.24
CA SER A 451 -14.25 16.28 -1.61
C SER A 451 -14.57 15.37 -0.42
N CYS A 452 -14.42 15.86 0.82
CA CYS A 452 -14.70 15.09 2.02
C CYS A 452 -16.18 14.71 2.14
N LYS A 453 -16.45 13.54 2.72
CA LYS A 453 -17.82 13.04 2.95
C LYS A 453 -17.95 12.41 4.33
N PHE A 454 -19.03 12.72 5.02
CA PHE A 454 -19.25 12.25 6.40
C PHE A 454 -20.49 11.34 6.53
N LYS A 455 -21.31 11.25 5.47
CA LYS A 455 -22.49 10.40 5.46
C LYS A 455 -22.08 8.92 5.53
N VAL A 456 -22.57 8.23 6.55
CA VAL A 456 -22.43 6.78 6.71
C VAL A 456 -23.35 6.05 5.72
N GLN A 457 -22.83 5.03 5.05
CA GLN A 457 -23.58 4.19 4.10
C GLN A 457 -23.64 2.75 4.63
N LYS A 458 -24.80 2.09 4.49
CA LYS A 458 -25.03 0.71 4.95
C LYS A 458 -23.99 -0.29 4.41
N SER A 459 -23.61 -0.15 3.13
CA SER A 459 -22.60 -1.02 2.49
C SER A 459 -21.17 -0.84 3.03
N LYS A 460 -20.95 0.16 3.89
CA LYS A 460 -19.65 0.50 4.48
C LYS A 460 -19.59 0.24 5.97
N GLU A 461 -20.63 -0.31 6.61
CA GLU A 461 -20.65 -0.51 8.06
C GLU A 461 -19.50 -1.37 8.62
N GLY A 462 -18.91 -2.23 7.78
CA GLY A 462 -17.76 -3.07 8.15
C GLY A 462 -16.39 -2.42 7.92
N THR A 463 -16.32 -1.14 7.54
CA THR A 463 -15.04 -0.43 7.34
C THR A 463 -14.42 -0.03 8.66
N GLY A 464 -13.09 0.14 8.67
CA GLY A 464 -12.33 0.56 9.85
C GLY A 464 -12.92 1.83 10.46
N ARG A 465 -13.05 2.90 9.67
CA ARG A 465 -13.53 4.20 10.22
C ARG A 465 -14.90 4.11 10.89
N ILE A 466 -15.84 3.33 10.34
CA ILE A 466 -17.21 3.27 10.88
C ILE A 466 -17.23 2.43 12.15
N VAL A 467 -16.47 1.33 12.18
CA VAL A 467 -16.35 0.50 13.39
C VAL A 467 -15.68 1.27 14.52
N MET A 468 -14.55 1.94 14.24
CA MET A 468 -13.84 2.77 15.23
C MET A 468 -14.71 3.94 15.73
N TRP A 469 -15.49 4.58 14.86
CA TRP A 469 -16.46 5.61 15.24
C TRP A 469 -17.55 5.06 16.17
N ARG A 470 -18.12 3.91 15.85
CA ARG A 470 -19.14 3.25 16.69
C ARG A 470 -18.61 2.80 18.06
N MET A 471 -17.30 2.62 18.19
CA MET A 471 -16.65 2.32 19.47
C MET A 471 -16.44 3.58 20.34
N GLY A 472 -16.72 4.78 19.82
CA GLY A 472 -16.64 6.04 20.57
C GLY A 472 -15.58 7.03 20.07
N ILE A 473 -14.89 6.74 18.96
CA ILE A 473 -13.87 7.64 18.40
C ILE A 473 -14.51 8.63 17.44
N SER A 474 -14.81 9.85 17.91
CA SER A 474 -15.49 10.88 17.12
C SER A 474 -14.72 11.23 15.83
N ASN A 475 -13.42 11.47 15.93
CA ASN A 475 -12.56 11.81 14.79
C ASN A 475 -12.01 10.53 14.13
N SER A 476 -12.89 9.80 13.45
CA SER A 476 -12.55 8.55 12.79
C SER A 476 -12.69 8.64 11.27
N TYR A 477 -11.55 8.54 10.58
CA TYR A 477 -11.43 8.87 9.17
C TYR A 477 -10.84 7.73 8.33
N THR A 478 -11.21 7.74 7.06
CA THR A 478 -10.43 7.15 5.97
C THR A 478 -9.85 8.32 5.18
N MET A 479 -8.52 8.41 5.07
CA MET A 479 -7.89 9.38 4.17
C MET A 479 -7.62 8.70 2.83
N GLU A 480 -8.15 9.28 1.77
CA GLU A 480 -8.09 8.78 0.41
C GLU A 480 -7.10 9.67 -0.36
N THR A 481 -6.00 9.09 -0.85
CA THR A 481 -5.00 9.81 -1.65
C THR A 481 -5.06 9.37 -3.10
N ALA A 482 -5.22 10.30 -4.04
CA ALA A 482 -5.31 9.99 -5.46
C ALA A 482 -4.09 9.22 -5.99
N PHE A 483 -4.32 8.26 -6.89
CA PHE A 483 -3.22 7.60 -7.64
C PHE A 483 -2.54 8.49 -8.68
N GLY A 484 -3.31 9.47 -9.19
CA GLY A 484 -2.84 10.49 -10.11
C GLY A 484 -2.08 11.59 -9.36
N GLY A 485 -2.75 12.70 -9.08
CA GLY A 485 -2.11 13.84 -8.45
C GLY A 485 -3.08 14.89 -7.94
N SER A 486 -2.66 16.15 -7.99
CA SER A 486 -3.44 17.29 -7.53
C SER A 486 -3.89 18.19 -8.68
N THR A 487 -5.10 18.69 -8.54
CA THR A 487 -5.75 19.69 -9.40
C THR A 487 -6.22 20.90 -8.57
N LEU A 488 -5.56 21.19 -7.45
CA LEU A 488 -5.92 22.27 -6.52
C LEU A 488 -5.03 23.49 -6.71
N GLY A 489 -5.62 24.69 -6.58
CA GLY A 489 -4.91 25.94 -6.79
C GLY A 489 -4.36 26.01 -8.22
N GLU A 490 -3.09 26.41 -8.35
CA GLU A 490 -2.38 26.46 -9.63
C GLU A 490 -1.76 25.10 -10.01
N ARG A 491 -1.89 24.08 -9.15
CA ARG A 491 -1.28 22.78 -9.35
C ARG A 491 -2.12 21.91 -10.29
N HIS A 492 -1.47 21.34 -11.30
CA HIS A 492 -2.06 20.37 -12.23
C HIS A 492 -1.04 19.30 -12.63
N SER A 493 -0.61 18.53 -11.63
CA SER A 493 0.50 17.57 -11.76
C SER A 493 0.28 16.31 -10.93
N HIS A 494 0.97 15.24 -11.31
CA HIS A 494 1.01 14.00 -10.55
C HIS A 494 1.57 14.23 -9.13
N PHE A 495 1.14 13.39 -8.19
CA PHE A 495 1.86 13.27 -6.93
C PHE A 495 3.18 12.54 -7.16
N SER A 496 4.26 13.11 -6.64
CA SER A 496 5.54 12.46 -6.42
C SER A 496 5.53 11.70 -5.09
N VAL A 497 6.58 10.91 -4.81
CA VAL A 497 6.78 10.30 -3.48
C VAL A 497 6.85 11.37 -2.39
N GLU A 498 7.47 12.51 -2.66
CA GLU A 498 7.60 13.61 -1.68
C GLU A 498 6.25 14.28 -1.38
N ASP A 499 5.38 14.40 -2.37
CA ASP A 499 4.01 14.87 -2.14
C ASP A 499 3.21 13.92 -1.25
N LEU A 500 3.42 12.62 -1.43
CA LEU A 500 2.77 11.60 -0.61
C LEU A 500 3.32 11.65 0.83
N LYS A 501 4.64 11.78 1.00
CA LYS A 501 5.26 11.91 2.34
C LYS A 501 4.81 13.19 3.04
N SER A 502 4.78 14.33 2.35
CA SER A 502 4.33 15.61 2.93
C SER A 502 2.87 15.58 3.40
N LEU A 503 1.98 14.82 2.75
CA LEU A 503 0.63 14.59 3.28
C LEU A 503 0.65 13.90 4.65
N GLY A 504 1.59 12.98 4.89
CA GLY A 504 1.78 12.34 6.18
C GLY A 504 2.34 13.28 7.25
N HIS A 505 3.27 14.14 6.86
CA HIS A 505 3.78 15.22 7.71
C HIS A 505 2.66 16.18 8.11
N HIS A 506 1.82 16.63 7.17
CA HIS A 506 0.72 17.56 7.48
C HIS A 506 -0.33 17.00 8.45
N ILE A 507 -0.45 15.68 8.61
CA ILE A 507 -1.26 15.09 9.70
C ILE A 507 -0.73 15.53 11.07
N CYS A 508 0.60 15.59 11.24
CA CYS A 508 1.23 16.04 12.48
C CYS A 508 1.02 17.54 12.72
N ASP A 509 1.22 18.38 11.69
CA ASP A 509 0.94 19.82 11.77
C ASP A 509 -0.50 20.07 12.20
N THR A 510 -1.44 19.40 11.53
CA THR A 510 -2.86 19.54 11.84
C THR A 510 -3.20 19.01 13.24
N LEU A 511 -2.53 17.98 13.76
CA LEU A 511 -2.73 17.53 15.14
C LEU A 511 -2.31 18.59 16.16
N LEU A 512 -1.20 19.31 15.91
CA LEU A 512 -0.77 20.42 16.76
C LEU A 512 -1.80 21.57 16.73
N ASP A 513 -2.25 21.96 15.55
CA ASP A 513 -3.26 23.02 15.40
C ASP A 513 -4.60 22.63 16.03
N PHE A 514 -5.04 21.39 15.82
CA PHE A 514 -6.31 20.87 16.33
C PHE A 514 -6.36 20.80 17.86
N CYS A 515 -5.20 20.70 18.51
CA CYS A 515 -5.08 20.58 19.96
C CYS A 515 -4.51 21.83 20.63
N ASN A 516 -4.35 22.92 19.89
CA ASN A 516 -3.89 24.17 20.45
C ASN A 516 -4.95 24.69 21.47
N PRO A 517 -4.57 24.94 22.74
CA PRO A 517 -5.48 25.47 23.75
C PRO A 517 -5.97 26.89 23.43
N ASP A 518 -5.27 27.63 22.57
CA ASP A 518 -5.78 28.88 22.01
C ASP A 518 -6.82 28.58 20.92
N ALA A 519 -8.09 28.73 21.30
CA ALA A 519 -9.24 28.48 20.43
C ALA A 519 -9.33 29.44 19.22
N ALA A 520 -8.44 30.45 19.10
CA ALA A 520 -8.43 31.38 17.98
C ALA A 520 -8.36 30.67 16.62
N LYS A 521 -7.56 29.60 16.48
CA LYS A 521 -7.46 28.85 15.21
C LYS A 521 -8.69 27.99 14.92
N VAL A 522 -9.36 27.49 15.96
CA VAL A 522 -10.63 26.75 15.82
C VAL A 522 -11.75 27.69 15.41
N GLY A 523 -11.78 28.93 15.92
CA GLY A 523 -12.77 29.94 15.53
C GLY A 523 -12.61 30.48 14.10
N LEU A 524 -11.42 30.33 13.50
CA LEU A 524 -11.14 30.67 12.10
C LEU A 524 -11.58 29.58 11.10
N CYS A 525 -11.95 28.39 11.60
CA CYS A 525 -12.40 27.24 10.83
C CYS A 525 -13.91 27.05 10.98
#